data_AF-A0AAD8PR69-F1
#
_entry.id   AF-A0AAD8PR69-F1
#
_cell.length_a   1.000
_cell.length_b   1.000
_cell.length_c   1.000
_cell.angle_alpha   90.00
_cell.angle_beta   90.00
_cell.angle_gamma   90.00
#
_symmetry.space_group_name_H-M   'P 1'
#
loop_
_entity.id
_entity.type
_entity.pdbx_description
1 polymer ?
#
loop_
_entity_poly.entity_id
_entity_poly.type
_entity_poly.pdbx_seq_one_letter_code
_entity_poly.pdbx_strand_id
1 'polypeptide(L)' 'MLLWLALKYKSNMAAAKLLIEKGAQFDLEDELGQTPLMHALHSGNDAGVRLLLGIGASIDMN' A
#
# COMPACT_ATOMS: atom_id res chain seq x y z
N MET A 1 3.89 0.56 -9.38
CA MET A 1 3.55 -0.77 -9.95
C MET A 1 3.78 -1.96 -9.00
N LEU A 2 4.96 -2.16 -8.38
CA LEU A 2 5.24 -3.41 -7.60
C LEU A 2 4.65 -3.44 -6.18
N LEU A 3 4.51 -2.29 -5.49
CA LEU A 3 3.97 -2.25 -4.13
C LEU A 3 2.49 -2.66 -4.08
N TRP A 4 1.75 -2.30 -5.13
CA TRP A 4 0.33 -2.59 -5.31
C TRP A 4 0.04 -4.08 -5.31
N LEU A 5 0.84 -4.85 -6.05
CA LEU A 5 0.69 -6.30 -6.12
C LEU A 5 0.99 -6.95 -4.75
N ALA A 6 1.97 -6.41 -4.02
CA ALA A 6 2.33 -6.92 -2.70
C ALA A 6 1.23 -6.67 -1.65
N LEU A 7 0.47 -5.58 -1.77
CA LEU A 7 -0.67 -5.29 -0.91
C LEU A 7 -1.95 -6.01 -1.33
N LYS A 8 -2.12 -6.29 -2.62
CA LYS A 8 -3.23 -7.09 -3.16
C LYS A 8 -3.19 -8.53 -2.63
N TYR A 9 -2.00 -9.09 -2.45
CA TYR A 9 -1.82 -10.44 -1.91
C TYR A 9 -1.32 -10.39 -0.46
N LYS A 10 -2.22 -10.67 0.51
CA LYS A 10 -1.91 -10.73 1.95
C LYS A 10 -0.60 -11.46 2.30
N SER A 11 -0.21 -12.47 1.51
CA SER A 11 1.02 -13.24 1.72
C SER A 11 2.33 -12.50 1.42
N ASN A 12 2.32 -11.30 0.82
CA ASN A 12 3.55 -10.65 0.35
C ASN A 12 3.94 -9.39 1.14
N MET A 13 3.52 -9.31 2.40
CA MET A 13 3.86 -8.20 3.31
C MET A 13 5.38 -8.00 3.48
N ALA A 14 6.16 -9.08 3.47
CA ALA A 14 7.62 -9.00 3.54
C ALA A 14 8.24 -8.32 2.30
N ALA A 15 7.71 -8.64 1.10
CA ALA A 15 8.14 -7.97 -0.12
C ALA A 15 7.69 -6.51 -0.15
N ALA A 16 6.47 -6.21 0.33
CA ALA A 16 5.98 -4.83 0.45
C ALA A 16 6.94 -4.00 1.33
N LYS A 17 7.29 -4.51 2.51
CA LYS A 17 8.21 -3.85 3.45
C LYS A 17 9.60 -3.63 2.83
N LEU A 18 10.16 -4.65 2.18
CA LEU A 18 11.46 -4.53 1.51
C LEU A 18 11.44 -3.50 0.38
N LEU A 19 10.38 -3.47 -0.42
CA LEU A 19 10.22 -2.48 -1.49
C LEU A 19 10.17 -1.06 -0.92
N ILE A 20 9.42 -0.84 0.16
CA ILE A 20 9.36 0.46 0.84
C ILE A 20 10.72 0.85 1.41
N GLU A 21 11.43 -0.07 2.08
CA GLU A 21 12.79 0.15 2.58
C GLU A 21 13.79 0.49 1.45
N LYS A 22 13.52 0.05 0.22
CA LYS A 22 14.30 0.40 -0.98
C LYS A 22 13.85 1.71 -1.64
N GLY A 23 12.94 2.46 -1.02
CA GLY A 23 12.45 3.74 -1.53
C GLY A 23 11.33 3.62 -2.54
N ALA A 24 10.60 2.49 -2.59
CA ALA A 24 9.42 2.38 -3.43
C ALA A 24 8.37 3.40 -2.99
N GLN A 25 7.82 4.13 -3.97
CA GLN A 25 6.75 5.08 -3.73
C GLN A 25 5.47 4.33 -3.32
N PHE A 26 4.90 4.73 -2.19
CA PHE A 26 3.73 4.12 -1.56
C PHE A 26 2.47 4.98 -1.60
N ASP A 27 2.59 6.15 -2.21
CA ASP A 27 1.54 7.16 -2.40
C ASP A 27 1.36 7.46 -3.90
N LEU A 28 1.40 6.41 -4.72
CA LEU A 28 1.10 6.55 -6.14
C LEU A 28 -0.32 6.10 -6.37
N GLU A 29 -1.10 6.91 -7.05
CA GLU A 29 -2.43 6.57 -7.54
C GLU A 29 -2.37 5.60 -8.73
N ASP A 30 -3.37 4.74 -8.89
CA ASP A 30 -3.62 4.06 -10.17
C ASP A 30 -4.40 4.94 -11.14
N GLU A 31 -4.74 4.35 -12.28
CA GLU A 31 -5.66 4.87 -13.29
C GLU A 31 -7.06 5.21 -12.74
N LEU A 32 -7.42 4.75 -11.53
CA LEU A 32 -8.67 5.07 -10.84
C LEU A 32 -8.50 6.15 -9.76
N GLY A 33 -7.31 6.75 -9.62
CA GLY A 33 -7.02 7.73 -8.58
C GLY A 33 -6.87 7.12 -7.17
N GLN A 34 -6.75 5.80 -7.05
CA GLN A 34 -6.69 5.14 -5.74
C GLN A 34 -5.25 4.97 -5.29
N THR A 35 -4.94 5.30 -4.04
CA THR A 35 -3.62 4.98 -3.47
C THR A 35 -3.57 3.51 -3.00
N PRO A 36 -2.38 2.95 -2.74
CA PRO A 36 -2.26 1.60 -2.18
C PRO A 36 -2.98 1.44 -0.84
N LEU A 37 -3.13 2.54 -0.08
CA LEU A 37 -3.86 2.57 1.18
C LEU A 37 -5.37 2.47 0.94
N MET A 38 -5.91 3.17 -0.06
CA MET A 38 -7.32 3.03 -0.44
C MET A 38 -7.65 1.59 -0.84
N HIS A 39 -6.79 0.93 -1.62
CA HIS A 39 -6.96 -0.49 -1.96
C HIS A 39 -6.93 -1.41 -0.74
N ALA A 40 -6.01 -1.16 0.20
CA ALA A 40 -5.94 -1.93 1.43
C ALA A 40 -7.20 -1.75 2.31
N LEU A 41 -7.78 -0.54 2.33
CA LEU A 41 -9.05 -0.25 3.01
C LEU A 41 -10.23 -0.94 2.31
N HIS A 42 -10.37 -0.80 0.98
CA HIS A 42 -11.44 -1.42 0.19
C HIS A 42 -11.43 -2.94 0.26
N SER A 43 -10.25 -3.56 0.36
CA SER A 43 -10.10 -5.02 0.45
C SER A 43 -10.21 -5.58 1.87
N GLY A 44 -10.34 -4.73 2.91
CA GLY A 44 -10.33 -5.18 4.31
C GLY A 44 -8.97 -5.78 4.73
N ASN A 45 -7.88 -5.32 4.13
CA ASN A 45 -6.54 -5.81 4.41
C ASN A 45 -5.89 -5.02 5.56
N ASP A 46 -6.33 -5.30 6.80
CA ASP A 46 -5.82 -4.65 8.01
C ASP A 46 -4.29 -4.66 8.14
N ALA A 47 -3.64 -5.73 7.69
CA ALA A 47 -2.20 -5.85 7.70
C ALA A 47 -1.54 -4.85 6.73
N GLY A 48 -2.12 -4.70 5.53
CA GLY A 48 -1.68 -3.71 4.54
C GLY A 48 -1.89 -2.29 5.01
N VAL A 49 -3.04 -2.01 5.63
CA VAL A 49 -3.35 -0.70 6.25
C VAL A 49 -2.32 -0.36 7.32
N ARG A 50 -2.04 -1.26 8.26
CA ARG A 50 -1.05 -1.04 9.32
C ARG A 50 0.36 -0.82 8.79
N LEU A 51 0.76 -1.55 7.74
CA LEU A 51 2.06 -1.39 7.11
C LEU A 51 2.19 0.00 6.48
N LEU A 52 1.19 0.42 5.71
CA LEU A 52 1.17 1.71 5.03
C LEU A 52 1.08 2.89 6.01
N LEU A 53 0.23 2.80 7.04
CA LEU A 53 0.19 3.81 8.09
C LEU A 53 1.51 3.89 8.87
N GLY A 54 2.15 2.74 9.13
CA GLY A 54 3.42 2.66 9.84
C GLY A 54 4.60 3.32 9.13
N ILE A 55 4.51 3.51 7.82
CA ILE A 55 5.54 4.19 7.00
C ILE A 55 5.16 5.66 6.69
N GLY A 56 4.04 6.15 7.25
CA GLY A 56 3.56 7.52 7.06
C GLY A 56 2.67 7.72 5.83
N ALA A 57 2.11 6.66 5.24
CA ALA A 57 1.09 6.82 4.20
C ALA A 57 -0.13 7.54 4.79
N SER A 58 -0.55 8.62 4.14
CA SER A 58 -1.71 9.40 4.55
C SER A 58 -2.96 8.90 3.83
N ILE A 59 -4.09 8.94 4.53
CA ILE A 59 -5.41 8.77 3.94
C ILE A 59 -5.78 10.14 3.36
N ASP A 60 -5.10 10.58 2.30
CA ASP A 60 -5.57 11.74 1.55
C ASP A 60 -6.64 11.23 0.57
N MET A 61 -7.90 11.58 0.82
CA MET A 61 -9.08 11.14 0.06
C MET A 61 -9.82 12.36 -0.51
N ASN A 62 -9.07 13.33 -1.06
CA ASN A 62 -9.63 14.58 -1.56
C ASN A 62 -10.40 14.40 -2.87
#